data_AF-A0A8J7SPP4-F1
#
_entry.id   AF-A0A8J7SPP4-F1
#
_cell.length_a   1.000
_cell.length_b   1.000
_cell.length_c   1.000
_cell.angle_alpha   90.00
_cell.angle_beta   90.00
_cell.angle_gamma   90.00
#
_symmetry.space_group_name_H-M   'P 1'
#
loop_
_entity.id
_entity.type
_entity.pdbx_description
1 polymer ?
#
loop_
_entity_poly.entity_id
_entity_poly.type
_entity_poly.pdbx_seq_one_letter_code
_entity_poly.pdbx_strand_id
1 'polypeptide(L)'
;MSKEKNSYSLLDIIGILFRWKKPLLALILCTTIGAIIVTSLLDNYYTAYATFVPTNEEQKLFDSAGNLTLYGGDEAVSRVLIFAESTPFVDSMIGKFGLAEHYGIDDTVLGGRNKLEKHFKKLYDI
;
A
#
# COMPACT_ATOMS: atom_id res chain seq x y z
N MET A 1 -42.27 -49.97 -7.29
CA MET A 1 -40.95 -49.31 -7.34
C MET A 1 -41.13 -47.90 -6.79
N SER A 2 -40.73 -47.66 -5.53
CA SER A 2 -40.99 -46.43 -4.78
C SER A 2 -40.23 -45.26 -5.37
N LYS A 3 -40.92 -44.14 -5.68
CA LYS A 3 -40.29 -42.89 -6.09
C LYS A 3 -39.72 -42.19 -4.85
N GLU A 4 -38.40 -42.23 -4.69
CA GLU A 4 -37.70 -41.32 -3.80
C GLU A 4 -37.96 -39.87 -4.23
N LYS A 5 -38.61 -39.09 -3.35
CA LYS A 5 -38.84 -37.67 -3.55
C LYS A 5 -37.81 -36.91 -2.71
N ASN A 6 -36.55 -36.92 -3.17
CA ASN A 6 -35.52 -36.03 -2.65
C ASN A 6 -35.81 -34.60 -3.14
N SER A 7 -36.76 -33.93 -2.50
CA SER A 7 -37.01 -32.50 -2.69
C SER A 7 -36.65 -31.78 -1.41
N TYR A 8 -35.34 -31.62 -1.16
CA TYR A 8 -34.85 -30.61 -0.23
C TYR A 8 -35.26 -29.25 -0.80
N SER A 9 -36.39 -28.74 -0.33
CA SER A 9 -37.00 -27.52 -0.83
C SER A 9 -36.29 -26.31 -0.22
N LEU A 10 -35.98 -25.30 -1.04
CA LEU A 10 -35.43 -24.00 -0.60
C LEU A 10 -36.28 -23.34 0.50
N LEU A 11 -37.58 -23.66 0.55
CA LEU A 11 -38.51 -23.20 1.57
C LEU A 11 -38.24 -23.78 2.96
N ASP A 12 -37.69 -25.00 3.04
CA ASP A 12 -37.39 -25.65 4.32
C ASP A 12 -36.17 -25.00 5.00
N ILE A 13 -35.23 -24.51 4.18
CA ILE A 13 -34.05 -23.75 4.64
C ILE A 13 -34.47 -22.43 5.30
N ILE A 14 -35.50 -21.76 4.77
CA ILE A 14 -36.04 -20.52 5.35
C ILE A 14 -36.67 -20.79 6.73
N GLY A 15 -37.38 -21.91 6.89
CA GLY A 15 -37.96 -22.31 8.17
C GLY A 15 -36.89 -22.58 9.24
N ILE A 16 -35.80 -23.25 8.85
CA ILE A 16 -34.64 -23.50 9.72
C ILE A 16 -33.97 -22.18 10.11
N LEU A 17 -33.78 -21.26 9.16
CA LEU A 17 -33.16 -19.96 9.42
C LEU A 17 -33.98 -19.11 10.40
N PHE A 18 -35.30 -19.09 10.26
CA PHE A 18 -36.19 -18.38 11.19
C PHE A 18 -36.18 -18.97 12.60
N ARG A 19 -36.00 -20.30 12.71
CA ARG A 19 -35.88 -20.98 14.02
C ARG A 19 -34.58 -20.61 14.74
N TRP A 20 -33.50 -20.34 14.01
CA TRP A 20 -32.20 -19.95 14.55
C TRP A 20 -31.91 -18.44 14.49
N LYS A 21 -32.92 -17.61 14.20
CA LYS A 21 -32.71 -16.16 14.02
C LYS A 21 -32.06 -15.46 15.22
N LYS A 22 -32.36 -15.89 16.46
CA LYS A 22 -31.82 -15.29 17.68
C LYS A 22 -30.32 -15.54 17.87
N PRO A 23 -29.84 -16.80 17.84
CA PRO A 23 -28.40 -17.05 17.88
C PRO A 23 -27.67 -16.47 16.65
N LEU A 24 -28.30 -16.46 15.48
CA LEU A 24 -27.72 -15.83 14.29
C LEU A 24 -27.55 -14.31 14.47
N LEU A 25 -28.57 -13.64 15.00
CA LEU A 25 -28.53 -12.21 15.29
C LEU A 25 -27.46 -11.89 16.34
N ALA A 26 -27.35 -12.70 17.40
CA ALA A 26 -26.32 -12.53 18.43
C ALA A 26 -24.91 -12.70 17.85
N LEU A 27 -24.70 -13.68 16.96
CA LEU A 27 -23.43 -13.88 16.27
C LEU A 27 -23.07 -12.66 15.41
N ILE A 28 -24.01 -12.16 14.59
CA ILE A 28 -23.81 -10.98 13.73
C ILE A 28 -23.49 -9.76 14.58
N LEU A 29 -24.20 -9.56 15.69
CA LEU A 29 -23.97 -8.42 16.58
C LEU A 29 -22.58 -8.51 17.21
N CYS A 30 -22.19 -9.70 17.66
CA CYS A 30 -20.87 -9.96 18.26
C CYS A 30 -19.74 -9.71 17.25
N THR A 31 -19.85 -10.23 16.02
CA THR A 31 -18.83 -10.04 14.99
C THR A 31 -18.76 -8.58 14.54
N THR A 32 -19.89 -7.89 14.46
CA THR A 32 -19.94 -6.47 14.08
C THR A 32 -19.27 -5.60 15.14
N ILE A 33 -19.62 -5.81 16.42
CA ILE A 33 -18.98 -5.09 17.53
C ILE A 33 -17.47 -5.41 17.57
N GLY A 34 -17.10 -6.69 17.40
CA GLY A 34 -15.70 -7.09 17.33
C GLY A 34 -14.95 -6.40 16.21
N ALA A 35 -15.53 -6.34 15.00
CA ALA A 35 -14.92 -5.65 13.86
C ALA A 35 -14.73 -4.15 14.10
N ILE A 36 -15.71 -3.48 14.71
CA ILE A 36 -15.61 -2.06 15.07
C ILE A 36 -14.45 -1.84 16.04
N ILE A 37 -14.35 -2.66 17.09
CA ILE A 37 -13.29 -2.54 18.10
C ILE A 37 -11.91 -2.75 17.46
N VAL A 38 -11.75 -3.82 16.68
CA VAL A 38 -10.47 -4.15 16.03
C VAL A 38 -10.06 -3.07 15.04
N THR A 39 -10.99 -2.59 14.21
CA THR A 39 -10.70 -1.54 13.21
C THR A 39 -10.34 -0.22 13.88
N SER A 40 -10.95 0.12 15.02
CA SER A 40 -10.66 1.35 15.76
C SER A 40 -9.30 1.33 16.49
N LEU A 41 -8.76 0.14 16.78
CA LEU A 41 -7.45 -0.03 17.41
C LEU A 41 -6.31 -0.10 16.38
N LEU A 42 -6.64 -0.31 15.11
CA LEU A 42 -5.65 -0.45 14.06
C LEU A 42 -5.32 0.93 13.49
N ASP A 43 -4.03 1.25 13.41
CA ASP A 43 -3.58 2.48 12.79
C ASP A 43 -3.90 2.52 11.29
N ASN A 44 -4.08 3.73 10.75
CA ASN A 44 -4.31 3.91 9.33
C ASN A 44 -3.00 3.71 8.57
N TYR A 45 -2.97 2.70 7.70
CA TYR A 45 -1.85 2.46 6.78
C TYR A 45 -2.12 3.14 5.44
N TYR A 46 -1.19 3.99 5.01
CA TYR A 46 -1.24 4.67 3.72
C TYR A 46 -0.05 4.26 2.86
N THR A 47 -0.31 4.02 1.58
CA THR A 47 0.74 3.76 0.59
C THR A 47 0.72 4.85 -0.46
N ALA A 48 1.87 5.48 -0.69
CA ALA A 48 2.05 6.50 -1.73
C ALA A 48 2.81 5.90 -2.91
N TYR A 49 2.36 6.22 -4.12
CA TYR A 49 3.02 5.82 -5.36
C TYR A 49 3.26 7.06 -6.23
N ALA A 50 4.41 7.09 -6.90
CA ALA A 50 4.75 8.12 -7.86
C ALA A 50 5.26 7.48 -9.14
N THR A 51 4.76 7.93 -10.29
CA THR A 51 5.21 7.47 -11.61
C THR A 51 5.98 8.61 -12.27
N PHE A 52 7.24 8.34 -12.60
CA PHE A 52 8.11 9.32 -13.26
C PHE A 52 8.34 8.90 -14.71
N VAL A 53 8.30 9.88 -15.61
CA VAL A 53 8.67 9.69 -17.01
C VAL A 53 9.97 10.48 -17.23
N PRO A 54 11.13 9.82 -17.30
CA PRO A 54 12.41 10.52 -17.44
C PRO A 54 12.52 11.17 -18.83
N THR A 55 13.30 12.25 -18.91
CA THR A 55 13.64 12.94 -20.16
C THR A 55 15.16 12.93 -20.36
N ASN A 56 15.63 13.00 -21.60
CA ASN A 56 17.07 13.09 -21.90
C ASN A 56 17.60 14.50 -21.60
N GLU A 57 18.77 14.57 -20.94
CA GLU A 57 19.42 15.84 -20.56
C GLU A 57 19.88 16.68 -21.75
N GLU A 58 20.04 16.03 -22.91
CA GLU A 58 20.50 16.67 -24.14
C GLU A 58 19.39 17.30 -24.99
N GLN A 59 18.16 17.45 -24.47
CA GLN A 59 17.18 18.30 -25.15
C GLN A 59 17.68 19.74 -25.12
N LYS A 60 18.49 20.09 -26.13
CA LYS A 60 18.70 21.46 -26.57
C LYS A 60 17.30 22.02 -26.74
N LEU A 61 16.87 22.85 -25.80
CA LEU A 61 15.59 23.56 -25.80
C LEU A 61 15.42 24.47 -27.05
N PHE A 62 16.38 24.45 -27.99
CA PHE A 62 16.50 25.30 -29.17
C PHE A 62 17.02 24.57 -30.43
N ASP A 63 17.01 23.24 -30.52
CA ASP A 63 17.37 22.60 -31.81
C ASP A 63 16.16 22.65 -32.77
N SER A 64 16.29 23.44 -33.83
CA SER A 64 15.19 23.79 -34.76
C SER A 64 14.86 22.70 -35.78
N ALA A 65 15.29 21.45 -35.54
CA ALA A 65 15.21 20.36 -36.50
C ALA A 65 14.55 19.10 -35.91
N GLY A 66 13.22 19.11 -35.84
CA GLY A 66 12.35 18.00 -36.27
C GLY A 66 12.38 16.63 -35.59
N ASN A 67 13.29 16.31 -34.67
CA ASN A 67 13.30 15.04 -33.95
C ASN A 67 13.65 15.23 -32.48
N LEU A 68 12.75 15.88 -31.74
CA LEU A 68 12.81 15.90 -30.29
C LEU A 68 12.19 14.60 -29.76
N THR A 69 13.03 13.67 -29.29
CA THR A 69 12.54 12.58 -28.44
C THR A 69 12.19 13.17 -27.08
N LEU A 70 10.90 13.47 -26.90
CA LEU A 70 10.34 14.04 -25.66
C LEU A 70 10.52 13.13 -24.43
N TYR A 71 10.79 11.84 -24.67
CA TYR A 71 10.99 10.84 -23.64
C TYR A 71 12.46 10.42 -23.61
N GLY A 72 12.97 10.23 -22.40
CA GLY A 72 14.30 9.69 -22.18
C GLY A 72 14.36 8.22 -22.61
N GLY A 73 15.52 7.81 -23.10
CA GLY A 73 15.78 6.39 -23.42
C GLY A 73 16.05 5.57 -22.16
N ASP A 74 16.43 4.30 -22.34
CA ASP A 74 16.75 3.35 -21.25
C ASP A 74 17.82 3.89 -20.28
N GLU A 75 18.75 4.71 -20.78
CA GLU A 75 19.78 5.36 -19.97
C GLU A 75 19.18 6.38 -19.00
N ALA A 76 18.20 7.17 -19.43
CA ALA A 76 17.52 8.14 -18.57
C ALA A 76 16.69 7.44 -17.48
N VAL A 77 16.06 6.31 -17.80
CA VAL A 77 15.38 5.44 -16.83
C VAL A 77 16.37 4.90 -15.81
N SER A 78 17.49 4.35 -16.27
CA SER A 78 18.53 3.79 -15.41
C SER A 78 19.10 4.83 -14.44
N ARG A 79 19.33 6.07 -14.91
CA ARG A 79 19.81 7.17 -14.08
C ARG A 79 18.81 7.58 -12.99
N VAL A 80 17.52 7.67 -13.32
CA VAL A 80 16.48 7.99 -12.34
C VAL A 80 16.37 6.88 -11.29
N LEU A 81 16.48 5.61 -11.70
CA LEU A 81 16.46 4.48 -10.78
C LEU A 81 17.65 4.53 -9.79
N ILE A 82 18.86 4.78 -10.30
CA ILE A 82 20.06 4.94 -9.48
C ILE A 82 19.90 6.12 -8.49
N PHE A 83 19.32 7.23 -8.94
CA PHE A 83 19.07 8.38 -8.08
C PHE A 83 18.04 8.06 -6.97
N ALA A 84 16.97 7.36 -7.33
CA ALA A 84 15.93 6.94 -6.39
C ALA A 84 16.47 6.00 -5.30
N GLU A 85 17.43 5.13 -5.61
CA GLU A 85 18.07 4.24 -4.63
C GLU A 85 19.20 4.92 -3.81
N SER A 86 19.62 6.12 -4.23
CA SER A 86 20.77 6.79 -3.64
C SER A 86 20.55 7.20 -2.17
N THR A 87 21.62 7.12 -1.37
CA THR A 87 21.57 7.52 0.06
C THR A 87 21.16 8.99 0.25
N PRO A 88 21.68 9.96 -0.55
CA PRO A 88 21.26 11.36 -0.41
C PRO A 88 19.77 11.58 -0.68
N PHE A 89 19.17 10.80 -1.59
CA PHE A 89 17.72 10.87 -1.83
C PHE A 89 16.94 10.36 -0.62
N VAL A 90 17.31 9.19 -0.08
CA VAL A 90 16.71 8.63 1.14
C VAL A 90 16.79 9.62 2.30
N ASP A 91 17.95 10.24 2.51
CA ASP A 91 18.15 11.25 3.54
C ASP A 91 17.27 12.48 3.38
N SER A 92 17.17 12.97 2.14
CA SER A 92 16.30 14.09 1.80
C SER A 92 14.83 13.77 2.09
N MET A 93 14.38 12.56 1.77
CA MET A 93 13.02 12.11 2.05
C MET A 93 12.76 11.99 3.56
N ILE A 94 13.68 11.39 4.31
CA ILE A 94 13.61 11.26 5.77
C ILE A 94 13.49 12.64 6.42
N GLY A 95 14.34 13.59 6.04
CA GLY A 95 14.33 14.94 6.59
C GLY A 95 13.08 15.73 6.19
N LYS A 96 12.68 15.65 4.91
CA LYS A 96 11.53 16.41 4.38
C LYS A 96 10.21 16.00 5.02
N PHE A 97 10.04 14.72 5.36
CA PHE A 97 8.81 14.20 5.94
C PHE A 97 8.89 13.94 7.45
N GLY A 98 9.99 14.32 8.11
CA GLY A 98 10.14 14.15 9.56
C GLY A 98 10.04 12.68 10.00
N LEU A 99 10.58 11.75 9.21
CA LEU A 99 10.35 10.32 9.42
C LEU A 99 10.99 9.77 10.70
N ALA A 100 12.02 10.45 11.24
CA ALA A 100 12.62 10.11 12.52
C ALA A 100 11.57 10.14 13.65
N GLU A 101 10.79 11.22 13.72
CA GLU A 101 9.72 11.39 14.71
C GLU A 101 8.57 10.43 14.44
N HIS A 102 8.14 10.31 13.18
CA HIS A 102 7.05 9.42 12.80
C HIS A 102 7.33 7.94 13.13
N TYR A 103 8.57 7.49 12.96
CA TYR A 103 8.98 6.13 13.31
C TYR A 103 9.41 5.97 14.78
N GLY A 104 9.47 7.06 15.55
CA GLY A 104 9.97 7.05 16.93
C GLY A 104 11.43 6.61 17.05
N ILE A 105 12.25 6.93 16.04
CA ILE A 105 13.68 6.59 16.01
C ILE A 105 14.47 7.86 16.26
N ASP A 106 15.20 7.88 17.38
CA ASP A 106 16.17 8.93 17.67
C ASP A 106 17.35 8.80 16.69
N ASP A 107 17.58 9.84 15.90
CA ASP A 107 18.66 9.93 14.91
C ASP A 107 19.94 10.57 15.47
N THR A 108 19.87 11.12 16.70
CA THR A 108 21.00 11.77 17.40
C THR A 108 21.90 10.76 18.12
N VAL A 109 21.39 9.57 18.42
CA VAL A 109 22.15 8.48 19.03
C VAL A 109 23.06 7.78 18.02
N LEU A 110 24.18 7.25 18.49
CA LEU A 110 25.12 6.50 17.67
C LEU A 110 24.41 5.34 16.94
N GLY A 111 24.39 5.40 15.60
CA GLY A 111 23.73 4.38 14.77
C GLY A 111 22.21 4.54 14.60
N GLY A 112 21.59 5.55 15.22
CA GLY A 112 20.17 5.88 15.05
C GLY A 112 19.81 6.16 13.60
N ARG A 113 20.65 6.94 12.92
CA ARG A 113 20.51 7.25 11.49
C ARG A 113 20.56 6.03 10.58
N ASN A 114 21.48 5.09 10.82
CA ASN A 114 21.52 3.83 10.06
C ASN A 114 20.27 2.96 10.28
N LYS A 115 19.71 2.98 11.50
CA LYS A 115 18.46 2.29 11.82
C LYS A 115 17.28 2.92 11.09
N LEU A 116 17.25 4.25 11.04
CA LEU A 116 16.23 5.03 10.34
C LEU A 116 16.25 4.77 8.83
N GLU A 117 17.43 4.83 8.19
CA GLU A 117 17.58 4.51 6.76
C GLU A 117 17.16 3.07 6.44
N LYS A 118 17.55 2.09 7.28
CA LYS A 118 17.12 0.70 7.10
C LYS A 118 15.60 0.54 7.24
N HIS A 119 14.98 1.27 8.16
CA HIS A 119 13.54 1.25 8.34
C HIS A 119 12.83 1.83 7.12
N PHE A 120 13.30 2.97 6.61
CA PHE A 120 12.79 3.57 5.39
C PHE A 120 12.92 2.62 4.19
N LYS A 121 14.10 2.07 3.95
CA LYS A 121 14.35 1.14 2.82
C LYS A 121 13.54 -0.15 2.88
N LYS A 122 13.08 -0.56 4.08
CA LYS A 122 12.19 -1.72 4.23
C LYS A 122 10.78 -1.44 3.71
N LEU A 123 10.34 -0.17 3.77
CA LEU A 123 8.99 0.27 3.37
C LEU A 123 8.97 0.86 1.95
N TYR A 124 10.15 1.14 1.40
CA TYR A 124 10.32 1.77 0.10
C TYR A 124 10.59 0.72 -0.98
N ASP A 125 9.83 0.78 -2.06
CA ASP A 125 9.90 -0.12 -3.22
C ASP A 125 9.96 0.72 -4.50
N ILE A 126 10.77 0.29 -5.48
CA ILE A 126 10.96 0.98 -6.76
C ILE A 126 10.67 0.02 -7.92
#